data_AF-A0A923V1A6-F1
#
_entry.id   AF-A0A923V1A6-F1
#
_cell.length_a   1.000
_cell.length_b   1.000
_cell.length_c   1.000
_cell.angle_alpha   90.00
_cell.angle_beta   90.00
_cell.angle_gamma   90.00
#
_symmetry.space_group_name_H-M   'P 1'
#
loop_
_entity.id
_entity.type
_entity.pdbx_description
1 polymer ?
#
loop_
_entity_poly.entity_id
_entity_poly.type
_entity_poly.pdbx_seq_one_letter_code
_entity_poly.pdbx_strand_id
1 'polypeptide(L)'
;MAQKNNDEQFKNVISHAKEYGFVFQSSEIYDGLSAVYDYGQNGAELKNNIKTYWWKAMVQMHENIVGIDSAIFMHPKVWKASGHIDGFNDPMIDNKDSKKRYRADQLLEDK
;
A
#
# COMPACT_ATOMS: atom_id res chain seq x y z
N MET A 1 1.71 -21.18 -27.22
CA MET A 1 0.91 -20.13 -26.55
C MET A 1 1.83 -18.93 -26.41
N ALA A 2 1.50 -17.78 -27.01
CA ALA A 2 2.34 -16.60 -26.90
C ALA A 2 2.39 -16.13 -25.44
N GLN A 3 3.61 -15.92 -24.91
CA GLN A 3 3.82 -15.34 -23.59
C GLN A 3 3.18 -13.95 -23.60
N LYS A 4 2.01 -13.78 -22.96
CA LYS A 4 1.41 -12.45 -22.82
C LYS A 4 2.39 -11.57 -22.07
N ASN A 5 2.64 -10.36 -22.60
CA ASN A 5 3.47 -9.36 -21.95
C ASN A 5 2.94 -9.10 -20.53
N ASN A 6 3.82 -9.11 -19.52
CA ASN A 6 3.45 -8.93 -18.11
C ASN A 6 2.68 -7.61 -17.89
N ASP A 7 3.02 -6.57 -18.64
CA ASP A 7 2.35 -5.27 -18.56
C ASP A 7 0.90 -5.33 -19.02
N GLU A 8 0.61 -6.11 -20.06
CA GLU A 8 -0.76 -6.32 -20.54
C GLU A 8 -1.57 -7.15 -19.54
N GLN A 9 -0.94 -8.15 -18.92
CA GLN A 9 -1.59 -8.92 -17.86
C GLN A 9 -1.96 -8.03 -16.67
N PHE A 10 -1.06 -7.17 -16.23
CA PHE A 10 -1.31 -6.28 -15.10
C PHE A 10 -2.43 -5.28 -15.39
N LYS A 11 -2.47 -4.70 -16.60
CA LYS A 11 -3.58 -3.83 -17.05
C LYS A 11 -4.92 -4.57 -17.01
N ASN A 12 -4.96 -5.83 -17.45
CA ASN A 12 -6.17 -6.65 -17.41
C ASN A 12 -6.63 -6.89 -15.96
N VAL A 13 -5.70 -7.14 -15.03
CA VAL A 13 -6.01 -7.32 -13.60
C VAL A 13 -6.57 -6.03 -13.00
N ILE A 14 -5.97 -4.88 -13.29
CA ILE A 14 -6.49 -3.58 -12.81
C ILE A 14 -7.90 -3.34 -13.33
N SER A 15 -8.13 -3.58 -14.63
CA SER A 15 -9.45 -3.41 -15.24
C SER A 15 -10.50 -4.30 -14.57
N HIS A 16 -10.16 -5.58 -14.35
CA HIS A 16 -11.04 -6.52 -13.68
C HIS A 16 -11.30 -6.11 -12.22
N ALA A 17 -10.26 -5.70 -11.48
CA ALA A 17 -10.41 -5.26 -10.09
C ALA A 17 -11.35 -4.05 -9.97
N LYS A 18 -11.28 -3.11 -10.92
CA LYS A 18 -12.18 -1.95 -10.96
C LYS A 18 -13.60 -2.34 -11.36
N GLU A 19 -13.76 -3.11 -12.45
CA GLU A 19 -15.06 -3.49 -13.00
C GLU A 19 -15.89 -4.34 -12.01
N TYR A 20 -15.25 -5.25 -11.28
CA TYR A 20 -15.91 -6.19 -10.38
C TYR A 20 -15.94 -5.73 -8.92
N GLY A 21 -15.61 -4.47 -8.62
CA GLY A 21 -15.79 -3.90 -7.29
C GLY A 21 -14.79 -4.41 -6.24
N PHE A 22 -13.52 -4.57 -6.63
CA PHE A 22 -12.44 -4.86 -5.70
C PHE A 22 -11.78 -3.57 -5.18
N VAL A 23 -11.20 -2.76 -6.07
CA VAL A 23 -10.43 -1.57 -5.68
C VAL A 23 -10.71 -0.42 -6.63
N PHE A 24 -10.90 0.78 -6.06
CA PHE A 24 -11.13 2.03 -6.77
C PHE A 24 -10.11 3.08 -6.33
N GLN A 25 -9.80 4.03 -7.22
CA GLN A 25 -9.01 5.20 -6.83
C GLN A 25 -9.86 6.04 -5.86
N SER A 26 -9.31 6.41 -4.72
CA SER A 26 -10.09 7.17 -3.74
C SER A 26 -10.36 8.57 -4.27
N SER A 27 -11.57 9.09 -4.01
CA SER A 27 -12.05 10.38 -4.52
C SER A 27 -12.01 10.48 -6.06
N GLU A 28 -12.24 9.38 -6.79
CA GLU A 28 -12.14 9.32 -8.26
C GLU A 28 -12.96 10.41 -8.98
N ILE A 29 -14.13 10.77 -8.46
CA ILE A 29 -14.99 11.83 -9.04
C ILE A 29 -14.45 13.25 -8.84
N TYR A 30 -13.39 13.40 -8.05
CA TYR A 30 -12.69 14.65 -7.74
C TYR A 30 -11.19 14.55 -8.11
N ASP A 31 -10.89 14.03 -9.30
CA ASP A 31 -9.54 13.81 -9.87
C ASP A 31 -8.67 12.75 -9.16
N GLY A 32 -9.19 12.16 -8.08
CA GLY A 32 -8.53 11.10 -7.34
C GLY A 32 -7.37 11.57 -6.46
N LEU A 33 -7.10 10.82 -5.40
CA LEU A 33 -5.94 11.04 -4.54
C LEU A 33 -4.87 9.99 -4.82
N SER A 34 -3.68 10.43 -5.25
CA SER A 34 -2.58 9.51 -5.58
C SER A 34 -2.22 8.63 -4.38
N ALA A 35 -1.96 7.35 -4.65
CA ALA A 35 -1.63 6.33 -3.66
C ALA A 35 -2.70 6.05 -2.57
N VAL A 36 -3.93 6.55 -2.74
CA VAL A 36 -5.05 6.27 -1.83
C VAL A 36 -6.17 5.58 -2.60
N TYR A 37 -6.69 4.49 -2.02
CA TYR A 37 -7.63 3.60 -2.69
C TYR A 37 -8.75 3.16 -1.75
N ASP A 38 -9.94 2.99 -2.31
CA ASP A 38 -11.12 2.49 -1.63
C ASP A 38 -11.42 1.05 -2.05
N TYR A 39 -11.80 0.21 -1.07
CA TYR A 39 -12.19 -1.17 -1.34
C TYR A 39 -13.70 -1.22 -1.64
N GLY A 40 -14.05 -1.78 -2.79
CA GLY A 40 -15.44 -2.08 -3.14
C GLY A 40 -16.00 -3.29 -2.38
N GLN A 41 -17.22 -3.70 -2.72
CA GLN A 41 -17.92 -4.80 -2.03
C GLN A 41 -17.10 -6.10 -2.02
N ASN A 42 -16.55 -6.51 -3.17
CA ASN A 42 -15.78 -7.75 -3.27
C ASN A 42 -14.38 -7.59 -2.66
N GLY A 43 -13.80 -6.39 -2.75
CA GLY A 43 -12.50 -6.09 -2.16
C GLY A 43 -12.54 -6.05 -0.64
N ALA A 44 -13.62 -5.52 -0.05
CA ALA A 44 -13.81 -5.49 1.39
C ALA A 44 -13.92 -6.92 1.96
N GLU A 45 -14.74 -7.77 1.33
CA GLU A 45 -14.88 -9.19 1.70
C GLU A 45 -13.56 -9.94 1.54
N LEU A 46 -12.88 -9.78 0.41
CA LEU A 46 -11.57 -10.41 0.18
C LEU A 46 -10.55 -9.99 1.24
N LYS A 47 -10.45 -8.69 1.53
CA LYS A 47 -9.55 -8.15 2.58
C LYS A 47 -9.88 -8.74 3.94
N ASN A 48 -11.16 -8.81 4.32
CA ASN A 48 -11.59 -9.35 5.60
C ASN A 48 -11.32 -10.85 5.71
N ASN A 49 -11.52 -11.61 4.63
CA ASN A 49 -11.21 -13.03 4.57
C ASN A 49 -9.72 -13.30 4.75
N ILE A 50 -8.86 -12.53 4.06
CA ILE A 50 -7.40 -12.64 4.22
C ILE A 50 -6.98 -12.29 5.65
N LYS A 51 -7.49 -11.19 6.21
CA LYS A 51 -7.20 -10.80 7.60
C LYS A 51 -7.62 -11.87 8.61
N THR A 52 -8.81 -12.44 8.45
CA THR A 52 -9.34 -13.49 9.32
C THR A 52 -8.51 -14.75 9.24
N TYR A 53 -8.17 -15.18 8.02
CA TYR A 53 -7.30 -16.33 7.80
C TYR A 53 -5.93 -16.13 8.44
N TRP A 54 -5.31 -14.98 8.22
CA TRP A 54 -4.00 -14.65 8.77
C TRP A 54 -4.02 -14.60 10.30
N TRP A 55 -5.04 -13.97 10.90
CA TRP A 55 -5.19 -13.91 12.35
C TRP A 55 -5.31 -15.30 12.97
N LYS A 56 -6.14 -16.17 12.37
CA LYS A 56 -6.25 -17.56 12.81
C LYS A 56 -4.92 -18.29 12.69
N ALA A 57 -4.27 -18.20 11.53
CA ALA A 57 -3.02 -18.89 11.25
C ALA A 57 -1.90 -18.45 12.20
N MET A 58 -1.77 -17.15 12.49
CA MET A 58 -0.66 -16.62 13.29
C MET A 58 -0.96 -16.57 14.79
N VAL A 59 -2.16 -16.17 15.20
CA VAL A 59 -2.47 -15.94 16.62
C VAL A 59 -3.12 -17.17 17.27
N GLN A 60 -4.04 -17.84 16.58
CA GLN A 60 -4.81 -18.94 17.20
C GLN A 60 -4.12 -20.31 17.09
N MET A 61 -3.21 -20.48 16.14
CA MET A 61 -2.52 -21.75 15.89
C MET A 61 -1.09 -21.79 16.45
N HIS A 62 -0.59 -20.69 17.02
CA HIS A 62 0.72 -20.62 17.66
C HIS A 62 0.58 -20.32 19.16
N GLU A 63 1.34 -21.03 19.98
CA GLU A 63 1.29 -20.88 21.44
C GLU A 63 1.99 -19.60 21.94
N ASN A 64 2.86 -19.00 21.12
CA ASN A 64 3.75 -17.90 21.51
C ASN A 64 3.41 -16.56 20.85
N ILE A 65 2.23 -16.42 20.25
CA ILE A 65 1.78 -15.19 19.60
C ILE A 65 0.50 -14.69 20.26
N VAL A 66 0.51 -13.44 20.73
CA VAL A 66 -0.63 -12.82 21.40
C VAL A 66 -1.16 -11.68 20.55
N GLY A 67 -2.47 -11.70 20.29
CA GLY A 67 -3.16 -10.64 19.57
C GLY A 67 -3.35 -9.39 20.43
N ILE A 68 -2.99 -8.23 19.90
CA ILE A 68 -3.21 -6.91 20.51
C ILE A 68 -3.81 -5.96 19.47
N ASP A 69 -4.56 -4.95 19.93
CA ASP A 69 -5.06 -3.85 19.11
C ASP A 69 -4.63 -2.52 19.75
N SER A 70 -3.92 -1.68 19.00
CA SER A 70 -3.28 -0.46 19.51
C SER A 70 -3.78 0.76 18.75
N ALA A 71 -3.85 1.91 19.43
CA ALA A 71 -4.20 3.17 18.79
C ALA A 71 -3.20 3.60 17.71
N ILE A 72 -3.70 4.21 16.64
CA ILE A 72 -2.89 4.77 15.55
C ILE A 72 -2.10 6.01 16.03
N PHE A 73 -2.74 6.87 16.83
CA PHE A 73 -2.07 8.03 17.40
C PHE A 73 -1.20 7.62 18.60
N MET A 74 0.08 7.94 18.53
CA MET A 74 1.07 7.63 19.56
C MET A 74 1.79 8.89 20.05
N HIS A 75 2.23 8.86 21.30
CA HIS A 75 3.01 9.94 21.88
C HIS A 75 4.36 10.10 21.14
N PRO A 76 4.81 11.33 20.78
CA PRO A 76 6.01 11.56 19.95
C PRO A 76 7.29 10.87 20.41
N LYS A 77 7.49 10.75 21.74
CA LYS A 77 8.64 10.04 22.33
C LYS A 77 8.76 8.58 21.88
N VAL A 78 7.65 7.91 21.54
CA VAL A 78 7.67 6.53 21.02
C VAL A 78 8.39 6.49 19.67
N TRP A 79 8.05 7.39 18.75
CA TRP A 79 8.69 7.50 17.43
C TRP A 79 10.17 7.91 17.50
N LYS A 80 10.55 8.70 18.53
CA LYS A 80 11.95 9.02 18.78
C LYS A 80 12.72 7.81 19.27
N ALA A 81 12.16 7.09 20.25
CA ALA A 81 12.81 5.92 20.85
C ALA A 81 12.97 4.78 19.84
N SER A 82 12.00 4.60 18.93
CA SER A 82 12.07 3.60 17.85
C SER A 82 12.94 4.03 16.66
N GLY A 83 13.52 5.24 16.68
CA GLY A 83 14.36 5.77 15.61
C GLY A 83 13.61 6.24 14.35
N HIS A 84 12.28 6.16 14.32
CA HIS A 84 11.50 6.54 13.13
C HIS A 84 11.65 8.02 12.77
N ILE A 85 11.80 8.90 13.76
CA ILE A 85 12.00 10.34 13.52
C ILE A 85 13.28 10.61 12.72
N ASP A 86 14.36 9.88 13.01
CA ASP A 86 15.66 10.15 12.41
C ASP A 86 15.92 9.31 11.15
N GLY A 87 15.34 8.10 11.08
CA GLY A 87 15.68 7.10 10.06
C GLY A 87 14.60 6.79 9.03
N PHE A 88 13.33 7.17 9.23
CA PHE A 88 12.25 6.86 8.30
C PHE A 88 12.06 7.99 7.27
N ASN A 89 13.03 8.13 6.36
CA ASN A 89 12.97 9.07 5.24
C ASN A 89 13.57 8.48 3.97
N ASP A 90 13.05 8.89 2.82
CA ASP A 90 13.58 8.56 1.50
C ASP A 90 14.31 9.80 0.92
N PRO A 91 15.50 9.65 0.32
CA PRO A 91 16.18 10.77 -0.33
C PRO A 91 15.38 11.29 -1.52
N MET A 92 15.11 12.60 -1.54
CA MET A 92 14.36 13.25 -2.62
C MET A 92 15.24 14.26 -3.37
N ILE A 93 15.05 14.34 -4.69
CA ILE A 93 15.70 15.31 -5.58
C ILE A 93 14.64 16.26 -6.14
N ASP A 94 14.87 17.56 -6.00
CA ASP A 94 14.02 18.62 -6.53
C ASP A 94 14.56 19.13 -7.88
N ASN A 95 13.74 19.06 -8.92
CA ASN A 95 14.03 19.73 -10.19
C ASN A 95 13.50 21.17 -10.13
N LYS A 96 14.41 22.15 -10.18
CA LYS A 96 14.08 23.58 -10.04
C LYS A 96 13.29 24.15 -11.22
N ASP A 97 13.43 23.56 -12.40
CA ASP A 97 12.75 24.03 -13.62
C ASP A 97 11.32 23.49 -13.70
N SER A 98 11.13 22.19 -13.41
CA SER A 98 9.80 21.56 -13.43
C SER A 98 9.03 21.71 -12.12
N LYS A 99 9.71 22.13 -11.04
CA LYS A 99 9.20 22.17 -9.66
C LYS A 99 8.65 20.82 -9.17
N LYS A 100 9.11 19.72 -9.77
CA LYS A 100 8.74 18.36 -9.39
C LYS A 100 9.80 17.77 -8.47
N ARG A 101 9.34 16.92 -7.56
CA ARG A 101 10.17 16.16 -6.63
C ARG A 101 10.17 14.69 -7.02
N TYR A 102 11.34 14.08 -7.07
CA TYR A 102 11.56 12.70 -7.45
C TYR A 102 12.26 11.96 -6.32
N ARG A 103 11.98 10.68 -6.13
CA ARG A 103 12.82 9.86 -5.25
C ARG A 103 14.15 9.58 -5.94
N ALA A 104 15.25 9.70 -5.20
CA ALA A 104 16.58 9.57 -5.78
C ALA A 104 16.89 8.14 -6.25
N ASP A 105 16.33 7.14 -5.56
CA ASP A 105 16.48 5.72 -5.90
C ASP A 105 15.86 5.38 -7.26
N GLN A 106 14.62 5.82 -7.51
CA GLN A 106 13.93 5.60 -8.79
C GLN A 106 14.70 6.17 -9.98
N LEU A 107 15.31 7.35 -9.82
CA LEU A 107 16.12 7.97 -10.87
C LEU A 107 17.45 7.22 -11.14
N LEU A 108 17.97 6.50 -10.15
CA LEU A 108 19.21 5.73 -10.27
C LEU A 108 18.96 4.32 -10.80
N GLU A 109 17.78 3.74 -10.51
CA GLU A 109 17.35 2.42 -10.99
C GLU A 109 16.92 2.40 -12.46
N ASP A 110 16.44 3.51 -13.02
CA ASP A 110 16.04 3.65 -14.44
C ASP A 110 17.24 3.67 -15.44
N LYS A 111 18.34 2.98 -15.14
CA LYS A 111 19.52 2.83 -16.01
C LYS A 111 19.63 1.45 -16.65
#